data_AF-A0A5E4FJL4-F1
#
_entry.id   AF-A0A5E4FJL4-F1
#
_cell.length_a   1.000
_cell.length_b   1.000
_cell.length_c   1.000
_cell.angle_alpha   90.00
_cell.angle_beta   90.00
_cell.angle_gamma   90.00
#
_symmetry.space_group_name_H-M   'P 1'
#
loop_
_entity.id
_entity.type
_entity.pdbx_description
1 polymer ?
#
loop_
_entity_poly.entity_id
_entity_poly.type
_entity_poly.pdbx_seq_one_letter_code
_entity_poly.pdbx_strand_id
1 'polypeptide(L)'
;MENTKVCVTGGSSYLGSSLVKRLLEKGYTERLRLFEADIYNPYEFEPAIQGCKYIFHLATPLQHEPKDTQFKNTSEAAVSGLNSIVRSCIKSGTVKRLIYTASVVAAAPIKDSGNGFQKYMDESCWTPLNLLYPLANQTLMDYTHSKTLSEKEVLRHISSELEVVSIACGLVGGDTLLSVMP
;
A
#
# COMPACT_ATOMS: atom_id res chain seq x y z
N MET A 1 -6.23 -1.78 -27.80
CA MET A 1 -6.13 -2.24 -26.39
C MET A 1 -7.52 -2.11 -25.79
N GLU A 2 -8.01 -3.14 -25.12
CA GLU A 2 -9.30 -3.07 -24.41
C GLU A 2 -9.31 -1.85 -23.49
N ASN A 3 -10.45 -1.14 -23.38
CA ASN A 3 -10.61 0.15 -22.69
C ASN A 3 -10.47 0.03 -21.15
N THR A 4 -9.34 -0.48 -20.69
CA THR A 4 -9.05 -0.81 -19.31
C THR A 4 -8.63 0.44 -18.57
N LYS A 5 -9.36 0.76 -17.50
CA LYS A 5 -9.00 1.83 -16.56
C LYS A 5 -8.25 1.25 -15.37
N VAL A 6 -7.25 1.99 -14.91
CA VAL A 6 -6.44 1.66 -13.75
C VAL A 6 -6.43 2.84 -12.79
N CYS A 7 -6.46 2.57 -11.50
CA CYS A 7 -6.31 3.59 -10.47
C CYS A 7 -4.95 3.39 -9.79
N VAL A 8 -4.24 4.48 -9.51
CA VAL A 8 -3.00 4.48 -8.74
C VAL A 8 -3.20 5.42 -7.55
N THR A 9 -3.32 4.88 -6.35
CA THR A 9 -3.37 5.73 -5.14
C THR A 9 -1.96 6.18 -4.80
N GLY A 10 -1.79 7.37 -4.22
CA GLY A 10 -0.46 7.91 -3.94
C GLY A 10 0.36 8.15 -5.22
N GLY A 11 -0.31 8.50 -6.33
CA GLY A 11 0.31 8.72 -7.64
C GLY A 11 1.34 9.85 -7.68
N SER A 12 1.36 10.73 -6.68
CA SER A 12 2.36 11.78 -6.49
C SER A 12 3.63 11.30 -5.77
N SER A 13 3.65 10.09 -5.20
CA SER A 13 4.83 9.55 -4.51
C SER A 13 5.96 9.19 -5.49
N TYR A 14 7.16 8.93 -4.97
CA TYR A 14 8.30 8.48 -5.77
C TYR A 14 7.99 7.22 -6.60
N LEU A 15 7.41 6.19 -5.97
CA LEU A 15 6.97 4.98 -6.66
C LEU A 15 5.75 5.23 -7.56
N GLY A 16 4.77 6.01 -7.08
CA GLY A 16 3.53 6.27 -7.78
C GLY A 16 3.73 7.03 -9.08
N SER A 17 4.54 8.08 -9.06
CA SER A 17 4.83 8.89 -10.25
C SER A 17 5.59 8.08 -11.30
N SER A 18 6.54 7.25 -10.88
CA SER A 18 7.27 6.32 -11.75
C SER A 18 6.36 5.27 -12.37
N LEU A 19 5.43 4.70 -11.59
CA LEU A 19 4.42 3.75 -12.07
C LEU A 19 3.47 4.41 -13.07
N VAL A 20 2.96 5.61 -12.76
CA VAL A 20 2.09 6.38 -13.66
C VAL A 20 2.80 6.66 -14.98
N LYS A 21 4.07 7.10 -14.96
CA LYS A 21 4.86 7.29 -16.18
C LYS A 21 4.95 6.00 -17.01
N ARG A 22 5.29 4.87 -16.38
CA ARG A 22 5.35 3.58 -17.10
C ARG A 22 4.00 3.15 -17.67
N LEU A 23 2.89 3.39 -16.96
CA LEU A 23 1.55 3.12 -17.48
C LEU A 23 1.27 3.99 -18.71
N LEU A 24 1.59 5.28 -18.66
CA LEU A 24 1.43 6.19 -19.80
C LEU A 24 2.26 5.71 -21.00
N GLU A 25 3.54 5.39 -20.83
CA GLU A 25 4.41 4.85 -21.88
C GLU A 25 3.87 3.55 -22.51
N LYS A 26 3.07 2.77 -21.78
CA LYS A 26 2.41 1.56 -22.25
C LYS A 26 1.08 1.79 -22.99
N GLY A 27 0.69 3.05 -23.21
CA GLY A 27 -0.50 3.39 -23.99
C GLY A 27 -1.76 3.67 -23.15
N TYR A 28 -1.63 3.89 -21.84
CA TYR A 28 -2.72 4.42 -21.00
C TYR A 28 -2.91 5.96 -21.15
N THR A 29 -2.32 6.56 -22.20
CA THR A 29 -2.00 7.99 -22.35
C THR A 29 -3.18 8.96 -22.42
N GLU A 30 -4.29 8.61 -23.07
CA GLU A 30 -5.33 9.61 -23.40
C GLU A 30 -6.30 9.96 -22.24
N ARG A 31 -6.06 9.46 -21.02
CA ARG A 31 -7.08 9.50 -19.95
C ARG A 31 -6.52 9.68 -18.52
N LEU A 32 -5.34 10.29 -18.34
CA LEU A 32 -4.90 10.62 -16.98
C LEU A 32 -5.89 11.60 -16.35
N ARG A 33 -6.51 11.17 -15.25
CA ARG A 33 -7.40 12.00 -14.44
C ARG A 33 -6.85 12.01 -13.03
N LEU A 34 -6.70 13.21 -12.47
CA LEU A 34 -6.27 13.40 -11.10
C LEU A 34 -7.51 13.47 -10.22
N PHE A 35 -7.41 12.84 -9.06
CA PHE A 35 -8.41 12.86 -8.01
C PHE A 35 -7.71 13.24 -6.71
N GLU A 36 -8.28 14.19 -6.00
CA GLU A 36 -7.89 14.49 -4.64
C GLU A 36 -8.55 13.44 -3.74
N ALA A 37 -7.75 12.78 -2.90
CA ALA A 37 -8.23 11.79 -1.94
C ALA A 37 -7.24 11.63 -0.79
N ASP A 38 -7.79 11.56 0.42
CA ASP A 38 -7.07 11.35 1.67
C ASP A 38 -7.39 9.97 2.26
N ILE A 39 -6.36 9.25 2.69
CA ILE A 39 -6.47 7.94 3.35
C ILE A 39 -7.30 7.97 4.63
N TYR A 40 -7.46 9.15 5.24
CA TYR A 40 -8.32 9.38 6.39
C TYR A 40 -9.82 9.49 6.01
N ASN A 41 -10.13 9.70 4.72
CA ASN A 41 -11.48 9.94 4.19
C ASN A 41 -11.88 8.88 3.12
N PRO A 42 -12.61 7.82 3.51
CA PRO A 42 -12.94 6.67 2.64
C PRO A 42 -13.58 7.01 1.29
N TYR A 43 -14.48 8.00 1.32
CA TYR A 43 -15.39 8.31 0.21
C TYR A 43 -14.67 9.01 -0.95
N GLU A 44 -13.53 9.64 -0.68
CA GLU A 44 -12.78 10.40 -1.69
C GLU A 44 -12.12 9.49 -2.73
N PHE A 45 -11.89 8.21 -2.40
CA PHE A 45 -11.36 7.23 -3.35
C PHE A 45 -12.42 6.64 -4.29
N GLU A 46 -13.72 6.67 -3.92
CA GLU A 46 -14.78 6.04 -4.72
C GLU A 46 -14.82 6.56 -6.18
N PRO A 47 -14.79 7.88 -6.44
CA PRO A 47 -14.80 8.41 -7.81
C PRO A 47 -13.61 7.96 -8.67
N ALA A 48 -12.43 7.80 -8.05
CA ALA A 48 -11.21 7.36 -8.73
C ALA A 48 -11.22 5.86 -9.05
N ILE A 49 -11.87 5.06 -8.20
CA ILE A 49 -11.95 3.60 -8.33
C ILE A 49 -13.04 3.18 -9.33
N GLN A 50 -14.11 3.96 -9.47
CA GLN A 50 -15.28 3.57 -10.27
C GLN A 50 -14.92 3.26 -11.75
N GLY A 51 -15.23 2.03 -12.17
CA GLY A 51 -14.98 1.55 -13.53
C GLY A 51 -13.54 1.14 -13.82
N CYS A 52 -12.66 1.13 -12.82
CA CYS A 52 -11.30 0.58 -12.94
C CYS A 52 -11.32 -0.95 -12.88
N LYS A 53 -10.48 -1.62 -13.68
CA LYS A 53 -10.26 -3.07 -13.55
C LYS A 53 -9.13 -3.40 -12.57
N TYR A 54 -8.14 -2.51 -12.45
CA TYR A 54 -6.96 -2.72 -11.61
C TYR A 54 -6.69 -1.52 -10.72
N ILE A 55 -6.34 -1.78 -9.46
CA ILE A 55 -5.99 -0.75 -8.48
C ILE A 55 -4.58 -1.01 -8.00
N PHE A 56 -3.69 -0.04 -8.14
CA PHE A 56 -2.38 -0.04 -7.50
C PHE A 56 -2.47 0.82 -6.25
N HIS A 57 -2.43 0.20 -5.09
CA HIS A 57 -2.51 0.87 -3.81
C HIS A 57 -1.10 1.10 -3.24
N LEU A 58 -0.61 2.35 -3.39
CA LEU A 58 0.69 2.79 -2.87
C LEU A 58 0.54 3.78 -1.71
N ALA A 59 -0.60 4.48 -1.63
CA ALA A 59 -0.87 5.43 -0.56
C ALA A 59 -0.81 4.75 0.81
N THR A 60 -0.01 5.28 1.72
CA THR A 60 0.10 4.83 3.11
C THR A 60 0.49 6.03 3.96
N PRO A 61 -0.08 6.20 5.17
CA PRO A 61 0.44 7.19 6.10
C PRO A 61 1.86 6.79 6.51
N LEU A 62 2.82 7.71 6.39
CA LEU A 62 4.21 7.51 6.84
C LEU A 62 4.40 7.96 8.28
N GLN A 63 3.79 9.07 8.65
CA GLN A 63 3.76 9.61 9.99
C GLN A 63 2.31 9.97 10.31
N HIS A 64 1.93 9.73 11.56
CA HIS A 64 0.57 9.97 12.03
C HIS A 64 0.63 10.78 13.31
N GLU A 65 0.00 11.94 13.30
CA GLU A 65 -0.20 12.77 14.49
C GLU A 65 -1.60 12.48 15.05
N PRO A 66 -1.72 11.87 16.25
CA PRO A 66 -3.01 11.45 16.80
C PRO A 66 -3.96 12.61 17.11
N LYS A 67 -3.44 13.85 17.21
CA LYS A 67 -4.18 14.99 17.74
C LYS A 67 -5.31 15.49 16.83
N ASP A 68 -5.28 15.14 15.54
CA ASP A 68 -6.20 15.70 14.55
C ASP A 68 -6.98 14.62 13.76
N THR A 69 -7.03 13.38 14.26
CA THR A 69 -7.76 12.31 13.56
C THR A 69 -8.50 11.38 14.51
N GLN A 70 -9.37 10.53 13.93
CA GLN A 70 -10.07 9.47 14.66
C GLN A 70 -9.22 8.23 14.99
N PHE A 71 -7.98 8.15 14.49
CA PHE A 71 -7.13 6.97 14.64
C PHE A 71 -6.10 7.16 15.75
N LYS A 72 -5.77 6.07 16.45
CA LYS A 72 -4.85 6.10 17.59
C LYS A 72 -3.39 6.08 17.17
N ASN A 73 -3.09 5.48 16.02
CA ASN A 73 -1.74 5.32 15.50
C ASN A 73 -1.73 5.09 13.98
N THR A 74 -0.54 5.12 13.39
CA THR A 74 -0.29 4.91 11.95
C THR A 74 -0.88 3.61 11.42
N SER A 75 -0.86 2.53 12.22
CA SER A 75 -1.35 1.21 11.79
C SER A 75 -2.87 1.21 11.66
N GLU A 76 -3.58 1.78 12.63
CA GLU A 76 -5.04 1.88 12.59
C GLU A 76 -5.51 2.73 11.40
N ALA A 77 -4.83 3.86 11.16
CA ALA A 77 -5.10 4.71 10.00
C ALA A 77 -4.87 3.98 8.68
N ALA A 78 -3.72 3.29 8.53
CA ALA A 78 -3.39 2.58 7.30
C ALA A 78 -4.35 1.42 7.02
N VAL A 79 -4.67 0.61 8.03
CA VAL A 79 -5.62 -0.51 7.92
C VAL A 79 -7.03 -0.01 7.60
N SER A 80 -7.49 1.07 8.22
CA SER A 80 -8.80 1.66 7.94
C SER A 80 -8.90 2.22 6.52
N GLY A 81 -7.88 2.96 6.07
CA GLY A 81 -7.80 3.48 4.71
C GLY A 81 -7.75 2.36 3.66
N LEU A 82 -6.98 1.30 3.93
CA LEU A 82 -6.95 0.10 3.11
C LEU A 82 -8.33 -0.56 3.01
N ASN A 83 -9.00 -0.78 4.14
CA ASN A 83 -10.33 -1.40 4.18
C ASN A 83 -11.37 -0.57 3.42
N SER A 84 -11.23 0.75 3.46
CA SER A 84 -12.05 1.68 2.68
C SER A 84 -11.84 1.50 1.17
N ILE A 85 -10.58 1.40 0.72
CA ILE A 85 -10.24 1.16 -0.69
C ILE A 85 -10.75 -0.20 -1.14
N VAL A 86 -10.56 -1.26 -0.34
CA VAL A 86 -11.08 -2.60 -0.64
C VAL A 86 -12.59 -2.59 -0.78
N ARG A 87 -13.29 -1.93 0.15
CA ARG A 87 -14.75 -1.76 0.09
C ARG A 87 -15.17 -1.06 -1.20
N SER A 88 -14.48 0.01 -1.60
CA SER A 88 -14.73 0.71 -2.86
C SER A 88 -14.46 -0.18 -4.09
N CYS A 89 -13.43 -1.03 -4.05
CA CYS A 89 -13.14 -2.01 -5.10
C CYS A 89 -14.31 -2.97 -5.28
N ILE A 90 -14.77 -3.59 -4.20
CA ILE A 90 -15.89 -4.54 -4.20
C ILE A 90 -17.18 -3.85 -4.65
N LYS A 91 -17.51 -2.70 -4.06
CA LYS A 91 -18.70 -1.89 -4.38
C LYS A 91 -18.75 -1.49 -5.86
N SER A 92 -17.59 -1.23 -6.48
CA SER A 92 -17.54 -0.85 -7.90
C SER A 92 -18.03 -1.96 -8.84
N GLY A 93 -17.94 -3.24 -8.43
CA GLY A 93 -18.22 -4.41 -9.27
C GLY A 93 -17.31 -4.59 -10.50
N THR A 94 -16.35 -3.69 -10.71
CA THR A 94 -15.52 -3.63 -11.93
C THR A 94 -14.06 -3.98 -11.68
N VAL A 95 -13.57 -3.75 -10.46
CA VAL A 95 -12.21 -4.09 -10.05
C VAL A 95 -12.07 -5.61 -10.00
N LYS A 96 -11.00 -6.11 -10.63
CA LYS A 96 -10.64 -7.53 -10.65
C LYS A 96 -9.43 -7.84 -9.80
N ARG A 97 -8.48 -6.92 -9.73
CA ARG A 97 -7.26 -7.09 -8.93
C ARG A 97 -6.85 -5.81 -8.22
N LEU A 98 -6.58 -5.94 -6.93
CA LEU A 98 -5.93 -4.95 -6.09
C LEU A 98 -4.47 -5.34 -5.88
N ILE A 99 -3.56 -4.48 -6.32
CA ILE A 99 -2.11 -4.64 -6.15
C ILE A 99 -1.69 -3.75 -4.99
N TYR A 100 -1.36 -4.38 -3.86
CA TYR A 100 -0.88 -3.71 -2.66
C TYR A 100 0.64 -3.56 -2.68
N THR A 101 1.13 -2.35 -2.43
CA THR A 101 2.56 -2.10 -2.30
C THR A 101 2.98 -2.36 -0.86
N ALA A 102 3.44 -3.57 -0.57
CA ALA A 102 3.99 -3.96 0.71
C ALA A 102 5.44 -3.50 0.87
N SER A 103 6.07 -3.91 1.96
CA SER A 103 7.47 -3.62 2.24
C SER A 103 8.14 -4.83 2.86
N VAL A 104 9.41 -5.05 2.55
CA VAL A 104 10.21 -6.14 3.15
C VAL A 104 10.30 -6.03 4.68
N VAL A 105 10.03 -4.86 5.28
CA VAL A 105 9.93 -4.72 6.73
C VAL A 105 8.78 -5.51 7.33
N ALA A 106 7.78 -5.91 6.54
CA ALA A 106 6.67 -6.78 6.96
C ALA A 106 7.00 -8.27 6.92
N ALA A 107 8.07 -8.64 6.22
CA ALA A 107 8.51 -10.02 5.97
C ALA A 107 9.94 -10.27 6.50
N ALA A 108 10.33 -9.60 7.59
CA ALA A 108 11.65 -9.80 8.19
C ALA A 108 11.80 -11.27 8.62
N PRO A 109 12.93 -11.93 8.30
CA PRO A 109 13.12 -13.34 8.57
C PRO A 109 13.57 -13.53 10.02
N ILE A 110 12.86 -12.94 10.98
CA ILE A 110 13.21 -12.99 12.40
C ILE A 110 12.57 -14.24 13.00
N LYS A 111 13.34 -15.00 13.78
CA LYS A 111 12.78 -16.15 14.49
C LYS A 111 11.84 -15.68 15.59
N ASP A 112 10.75 -16.40 15.83
CA ASP A 112 9.77 -16.07 16.90
C ASP A 112 10.42 -15.94 18.29
N SER A 113 11.52 -16.65 18.53
CA SER A 113 12.33 -16.52 19.76
C SER A 113 12.97 -15.14 19.97
N GLY A 114 12.96 -14.27 18.96
CA GLY A 114 13.71 -13.01 18.93
C GLY A 114 15.22 -13.16 18.75
N ASN A 115 15.75 -14.39 18.83
CA ASN A 115 17.17 -14.67 18.79
C ASN A 115 17.63 -15.09 17.39
N GLY A 116 17.90 -14.07 16.56
CA GLY A 116 18.50 -14.21 15.24
C GLY A 116 17.50 -14.39 14.10
N PHE A 117 18.03 -14.74 12.94
CA PHE A 117 17.29 -14.76 11.68
C PHE A 117 17.12 -16.18 11.13
N GLN A 118 16.04 -16.41 10.40
CA GLN A 118 15.87 -17.55 9.52
C GLN A 118 16.94 -17.52 8.43
N LYS A 119 17.27 -18.70 7.90
CA LYS A 119 18.33 -18.84 6.89
C LYS A 119 17.93 -18.20 5.55
N TYR A 120 16.65 -18.19 5.24
CA TYR A 120 16.08 -17.66 4.01
C TYR A 120 14.90 -16.74 4.35
N MET A 121 14.64 -15.81 3.45
CA MET A 121 13.44 -14.98 3.44
C MET A 121 12.62 -15.42 2.22
N ASP A 122 11.33 -15.68 2.43
CA ASP A 122 10.35 -16.02 1.40
C ASP A 122 8.98 -15.42 1.75
N GLU A 123 7.97 -15.63 0.91
CA GLU A 123 6.62 -15.09 1.07
C GLU A 123 5.85 -15.65 2.28
N SER A 124 6.40 -16.64 3.00
CA SER A 124 5.82 -17.16 4.25
C SER A 124 6.32 -16.40 5.49
N CYS A 125 7.35 -15.57 5.34
CA CYS A 125 7.94 -14.80 6.44
C CYS A 125 7.05 -13.63 6.86
N TRP A 126 6.91 -13.44 8.17
CA TRP A 126 6.23 -12.29 8.76
C TRP A 126 7.07 -11.72 9.89
N THR A 127 7.20 -10.40 9.93
CA THR A 127 7.85 -9.70 11.03
C THR A 127 7.03 -9.87 12.31
N PRO A 128 7.61 -10.40 13.40
CA PRO A 128 6.95 -10.43 14.69
C PRO A 128 6.76 -9.02 15.26
N LEU A 129 5.55 -8.70 15.69
CA LEU A 129 5.17 -7.35 16.18
C LEU A 129 5.33 -7.19 17.70
N ASN A 130 5.65 -8.27 18.40
CA ASN A 130 5.85 -8.31 19.85
C ASN A 130 7.32 -8.20 20.26
N LEU A 131 8.24 -8.06 19.31
CA LEU A 131 9.67 -7.94 19.56
C LEU A 131 10.08 -6.47 19.57
N LEU A 132 10.89 -6.11 20.57
CA LEU A 132 11.54 -4.80 20.63
C LEU A 132 12.87 -4.88 19.89
N TYR A 133 13.06 -4.00 18.90
CA TYR A 133 14.31 -3.92 18.13
C TYR A 133 15.20 -2.82 18.73
N PRO A 134 16.33 -3.15 19.39
CA PRO A 134 17.11 -2.18 20.16
C PRO A 134 17.68 -1.02 19.32
N LEU A 135 17.78 -1.21 18.00
CA LEU A 135 18.32 -0.24 17.05
C LEU A 135 17.23 0.46 16.21
N ALA A 136 15.96 0.08 16.36
CA ALA A 136 14.87 0.71 15.62
C ALA A 136 14.38 1.95 16.39
N ASN A 137 14.24 3.06 15.68
CA ASN A 137 13.53 4.22 16.21
C ASN A 137 12.00 3.98 16.16
N GLN A 138 11.26 4.79 16.91
CA GLN A 138 9.80 4.67 16.99
C GLN A 138 9.11 4.76 15.62
N THR A 139 9.58 5.65 14.74
CA THR A 139 9.02 5.81 13.39
C THR A 139 9.15 4.53 12.56
N LEU A 140 10.30 3.86 12.61
CA LEU A 140 10.51 2.59 11.92
C LEU A 140 9.65 1.47 12.53
N MET A 141 9.48 1.46 13.85
CA MET A 141 8.57 0.52 14.53
C MET A 141 7.13 0.71 14.07
N ASP A 142 6.63 1.96 14.08
CA ASP A 142 5.27 2.29 13.68
C ASP A 142 5.02 1.97 12.20
N TYR A 143 5.99 2.27 11.34
CA TYR A 143 5.93 1.90 9.92
C TYR A 143 5.92 0.38 9.75
N THR A 144 6.78 -0.35 10.47
CA THR A 144 6.85 -1.82 10.43
C THR A 144 5.53 -2.45 10.85
N HIS A 145 4.94 -1.99 11.97
CA HIS A 145 3.63 -2.43 12.43
C HIS A 145 2.55 -2.12 11.40
N SER A 146 2.53 -0.90 10.88
CA SER A 146 1.55 -0.45 9.89
C SER A 146 1.60 -1.30 8.63
N LYS A 147 2.78 -1.48 8.02
CA LYS A 147 2.96 -2.30 6.82
C LYS A 147 2.61 -3.76 7.05
N THR A 148 3.03 -4.33 8.18
CA THR A 148 2.74 -5.74 8.50
C THR A 148 1.25 -5.98 8.68
N LEU A 149 0.57 -5.12 9.45
CA LEU A 149 -0.86 -5.27 9.71
C LEU A 149 -1.71 -5.00 8.46
N SER A 150 -1.39 -3.97 7.68
CA SER A 150 -2.07 -3.70 6.42
C SER A 150 -1.88 -4.82 5.39
N GLU A 151 -0.69 -5.40 5.28
CA GLU A 151 -0.46 -6.52 4.36
C GLU A 151 -1.22 -7.77 4.80
N LYS A 152 -1.20 -8.11 6.10
CA LYS A 152 -2.03 -9.20 6.63
C LYS A 152 -3.50 -8.96 6.37
N GLU A 153 -3.97 -7.73 6.57
CA GLU A 153 -5.38 -7.39 6.35
C GLU A 153 -5.78 -7.49 4.87
N VAL A 154 -5.00 -6.92 3.95
CA VAL A 154 -5.38 -6.92 2.53
C VAL A 154 -5.48 -8.33 1.97
N LEU A 155 -4.60 -9.24 2.43
CA LEU A 155 -4.61 -10.64 2.00
C LEU A 155 -5.83 -11.42 2.51
N ARG A 156 -6.49 -10.97 3.58
CA ARG A 156 -7.76 -11.58 4.06
C ARG A 156 -8.93 -11.33 3.11
N HIS A 157 -8.81 -10.34 2.22
CA HIS A 157 -9.86 -9.96 1.28
C HIS A 157 -9.78 -10.69 -0.07
N ILE A 158 -8.85 -11.64 -0.21
CA ILE A 158 -8.80 -12.53 -1.38
C ILE A 158 -10.11 -13.32 -1.45
N SER A 159 -10.79 -13.22 -2.58
CA SER A 159 -12.06 -13.91 -2.83
C SER A 159 -12.20 -14.24 -4.32
N SER A 160 -13.31 -14.89 -4.70
CA SER A 160 -13.65 -15.08 -6.12
C SER A 160 -13.99 -13.76 -6.85
N GLU A 161 -14.30 -12.70 -6.11
CA GLU A 161 -14.71 -11.40 -6.66
C GLU A 161 -13.54 -10.43 -6.82
N LEU A 162 -12.55 -10.53 -5.92
CA LEU A 162 -11.39 -9.65 -5.87
C LEU A 162 -10.10 -10.46 -5.66
N GLU A 163 -9.21 -10.40 -6.65
CA GLU A 163 -7.85 -10.88 -6.53
C GLU A 163 -6.99 -9.83 -5.80
N VAL A 164 -6.14 -10.28 -4.88
CA VAL A 164 -5.18 -9.40 -4.20
C VAL A 164 -3.77 -9.91 -4.49
N VAL A 165 -2.90 -8.98 -4.87
CA VAL A 165 -1.46 -9.24 -5.03
C VAL A 165 -0.71 -8.30 -4.11
N SER A 166 0.18 -8.83 -3.29
CA SER A 166 1.12 -8.04 -2.49
C SER A 166 2.48 -8.01 -3.15
N ILE A 167 3.11 -6.84 -3.23
CA ILE A 167 4.48 -6.68 -3.73
C ILE A 167 5.34 -6.08 -2.62
N ALA A 168 6.19 -6.90 -2.00
CA ALA A 168 7.10 -6.46 -0.94
C ALA A 168 8.29 -5.69 -1.53
N CYS A 169 8.30 -4.37 -1.36
CA CYS A 169 9.39 -3.51 -1.81
C CYS A 169 10.49 -3.38 -0.75
N GLY A 170 11.74 -3.50 -1.18
CA GLY A 170 12.93 -3.16 -0.39
C GLY A 170 13.20 -1.65 -0.33
N LEU A 171 14.45 -1.29 -0.10
CA LEU A 171 14.90 0.09 -0.39
C LEU A 171 14.84 0.30 -1.90
N VAL A 172 14.03 1.27 -2.34
CA VAL A 172 13.88 1.60 -3.76
C VAL A 172 14.67 2.87 -4.07
N GLY A 173 15.54 2.81 -5.07
CA GLY A 173 16.30 3.95 -5.58
C GLY A 173 16.35 3.96 -7.11
N GLY A 174 16.74 5.11 -7.66
CA GLY A 174 16.73 5.39 -9.11
C GLY A 174 16.25 6.80 -9.42
N ASP A 175 16.12 7.12 -10.71
CA ASP A 175 15.69 8.44 -11.17
C ASP A 175 14.29 8.81 -10.67
N THR A 176 14.07 10.11 -10.44
CA THR A 176 12.78 10.67 -10.00
C THR A 176 12.28 11.71 -11.00
N LEU A 177 10.95 11.79 -11.15
CA LEU A 177 10.29 12.88 -11.87
C LEU A 177 10.11 14.13 -11.00
N LEU A 178 10.20 13.96 -9.69
CA LEU A 178 10.10 15.04 -8.71
C LEU A 178 11.48 15.62 -8.47
N SER A 179 11.59 16.95 -8.48
CA SER A 179 12.84 17.66 -8.16
C SER A 179 13.24 17.56 -6.68
N VAL A 180 12.35 17.04 -5.83
CA VAL A 180 12.54 16.84 -4.40
C VAL A 180 11.92 15.50 -3.99
N MET A 181 12.49 14.84 -2.99
CA MET A 181 11.79 13.76 -2.29
C MET A 181 10.82 14.40 -1.29
N PRO A 182 9.54 13.97 -1.26
CA PRO A 182 8.57 14.44 -0.27
C PRO A 182 8.93 13.97 1.14
#